data_AF-A0A2M6ZPZ1-F1
#
_entry.id   AF-A0A2M6ZPZ1-F1
#
_cell.length_a   1.000
_cell.length_b   1.000
_cell.length_c   1.000
_cell.angle_alpha   90.00
_cell.angle_beta   90.00
_cell.angle_gamma   90.00
#
_symmetry.space_group_name_H-M   'P 1'
#
loop_
_entity.id
_entity.type
_entity.pdbx_description
1 polymer ?
#
loop_
_entity_poly.entity_id
_entity_poly.type
_entity_poly.pdbx_seq_one_letter_code
_entity_poly.pdbx_strand_id
1 'polypeptide(L)'
;MMIFGYVQGSLVLGLLIIFTATGWAQTAPDGALSSCATLYRRAAPLLEMAQQKLDARQLAEAKSLVTEANSLFSLLQKECASLLTDRALTFKEEQQIAINQKLGDEAQSQGDLIMVSAAAKEKQAREMESKGQQEAAPALSFQAKKEYEQAQNLFTKAGIYALKNQQIIFQFLAR
;
A
#
# COMPACT_ATOMS: atom_id res chain seq x y z
N MET A 1 -0.46 69.79 -14.31
CA MET A 1 -1.58 70.76 -14.39
C MET A 1 -2.30 70.51 -15.70
N MET A 2 -3.60 70.13 -15.63
CA MET A 2 -4.62 69.94 -16.71
C MET A 2 -4.28 68.82 -17.72
N ILE A 3 -5.00 67.71 -17.93
CA ILE A 3 -6.44 67.35 -18.01
C ILE A 3 -7.30 68.35 -18.78
N PHE A 4 -7.66 67.96 -20.02
CA PHE A 4 -8.93 68.14 -20.76
C PHE A 4 -8.69 67.48 -22.14
N GLY A 5 -9.49 66.60 -22.75
CA GLY A 5 -10.85 66.11 -22.51
C GLY A 5 -11.57 65.95 -23.87
N TYR A 6 -12.22 64.79 -24.09
CA TYR A 6 -13.36 64.54 -25.03
C TYR A 6 -13.09 64.54 -26.57
N VAL A 7 -13.75 63.80 -27.47
CA VAL A 7 -14.72 62.67 -27.49
C VAL A 7 -14.95 62.26 -28.97
N GLN A 8 -15.61 61.10 -29.21
CA GLN A 8 -16.27 60.64 -30.47
C GLN A 8 -15.34 60.21 -31.63
N GLY A 9 -15.54 59.10 -32.35
CA GLY A 9 -16.59 58.09 -32.38
C GLY A 9 -16.43 57.22 -33.66
N SER A 10 -16.99 56.01 -33.60
CA SER A 10 -17.49 55.21 -34.74
C SER A 10 -16.54 54.42 -35.67
N LEU A 11 -16.76 53.08 -35.62
CA LEU A 11 -16.82 52.11 -36.74
C LEU A 11 -15.49 51.80 -37.47
N VAL A 12 -15.10 50.60 -37.91
CA VAL A 12 -15.68 49.25 -38.02
C VAL A 12 -14.56 48.35 -38.59
N LEU A 13 -14.64 47.03 -38.36
CA LEU A 13 -13.93 45.95 -39.09
C LEU A 13 -12.39 45.94 -38.95
N GLY A 14 -11.71 44.87 -38.58
CA GLY A 14 -12.06 43.47 -38.56
C GLY A 14 -10.77 42.72 -38.88
N LEU A 15 -10.30 41.86 -37.99
CA LEU A 15 -9.44 40.74 -38.37
C LEU A 15 -9.62 39.62 -37.36
N LEU A 16 -10.45 38.66 -37.77
CA LEU A 16 -10.53 37.33 -37.20
C LEU A 16 -9.16 36.65 -37.38
N ILE A 17 -8.41 36.47 -36.30
CA ILE A 17 -7.34 35.48 -36.29
C ILE A 17 -7.96 34.18 -35.81
N ILE A 18 -8.37 33.36 -36.78
CA ILE A 18 -8.71 31.96 -36.56
C ILE A 18 -7.38 31.24 -36.30
N PHE A 19 -6.98 31.11 -35.04
CA PHE A 19 -6.09 30.03 -34.67
C PHE A 19 -6.92 28.75 -34.66
N THR A 20 -6.91 28.04 -35.79
CA THR A 20 -7.18 26.60 -35.81
C THR A 20 -6.03 25.94 -35.06
N ALA A 21 -6.08 25.95 -33.73
CA ALA A 21 -5.39 24.95 -32.96
C ALA A 21 -6.12 23.64 -33.26
N THR A 22 -5.59 22.89 -34.22
CA THR A 22 -5.83 21.46 -34.36
C THR A 22 -5.69 20.84 -32.98
N GLY A 23 -6.85 20.45 -32.43
CA GLY A 23 -6.95 19.83 -31.13
C GLY A 23 -6.03 18.62 -31.07
N TRP A 24 -5.16 18.60 -30.08
CA TRP A 24 -4.80 17.33 -29.47
C TRP A 24 -5.95 17.02 -28.53
N ALA A 25 -6.98 16.39 -29.06
CA ALA A 25 -7.84 15.57 -28.24
C ALA A 25 -6.93 14.52 -27.60
N GLN A 26 -6.55 14.73 -26.34
CA GLN A 26 -6.13 13.62 -25.50
C GLN A 26 -7.36 12.72 -25.33
N THR A 27 -7.58 11.81 -26.26
CA THR A 27 -8.37 10.61 -25.99
C THR A 27 -7.65 9.83 -24.92
N ALA A 28 -8.09 9.96 -23.67
CA ALA A 28 -7.92 8.92 -22.69
C ALA A 28 -9.09 8.96 -21.69
N PRO A 29 -10.04 8.03 -21.85
CA PRO A 29 -10.64 7.41 -20.67
C PRO A 29 -10.33 5.89 -20.62
N ASP A 30 -10.25 5.23 -21.78
CA ASP A 30 -10.26 3.76 -21.83
C ASP A 30 -8.92 3.11 -21.46
N GLY A 31 -7.80 3.76 -21.81
CA GLY A 31 -6.46 3.21 -21.57
C GLY A 31 -6.04 3.21 -20.10
N ALA A 32 -6.38 4.25 -19.35
CA ALA A 32 -6.06 4.36 -17.92
C ALA A 32 -6.84 3.35 -17.09
N LEU A 33 -8.15 3.23 -17.33
CA LEU A 33 -8.99 2.23 -16.66
C LEU A 33 -8.51 0.80 -16.97
N SER A 34 -8.14 0.52 -18.22
CA SER A 34 -7.57 -0.77 -18.64
C SER A 34 -6.23 -1.09 -17.93
N SER A 35 -5.35 -0.09 -17.79
CA SER A 35 -4.08 -0.23 -17.06
C SER A 35 -4.32 -0.52 -15.57
N CYS A 36 -5.18 0.28 -14.93
CA CYS A 36 -5.55 0.11 -13.52
C CYS A 36 -6.19 -1.26 -13.25
N ALA A 37 -7.11 -1.70 -14.10
CA ALA A 37 -7.68 -3.04 -14.00
C ALA A 37 -6.64 -4.15 -14.14
N THR A 38 -5.65 -3.97 -15.03
CA THR A 38 -4.55 -4.92 -15.20
C THR A 38 -3.66 -5.00 -13.96
N LEU A 39 -3.31 -3.86 -13.35
CA LEU A 39 -2.57 -3.83 -12.09
C LEU A 39 -3.33 -4.52 -10.96
N TYR A 40 -4.63 -4.24 -10.81
CA TYR A 40 -5.48 -4.88 -9.80
C TYR A 40 -5.55 -6.40 -9.99
N ARG A 41 -5.81 -6.87 -11.21
CA ARG A 41 -5.89 -8.31 -11.52
C ARG A 41 -4.58 -9.06 -11.29
N ARG A 42 -3.43 -8.37 -11.29
CA ARG A 42 -2.14 -8.95 -10.89
C ARG A 42 -1.94 -8.90 -9.37
N ALA A 43 -2.31 -7.80 -8.72
CA ALA A 43 -2.09 -7.61 -7.28
C ALA A 43 -2.96 -8.52 -6.40
N ALA A 44 -4.26 -8.64 -6.71
CA ALA A 44 -5.21 -9.41 -5.91
C ALA A 44 -4.82 -10.90 -5.74
N PRO A 45 -4.47 -11.68 -6.80
CA PRO A 45 -4.09 -13.08 -6.62
C PRO A 45 -2.77 -13.25 -5.85
N LEU A 46 -1.82 -12.32 -5.97
CA LEU A 46 -0.58 -12.36 -5.17
C LEU A 46 -0.89 -12.27 -3.67
N LEU A 47 -1.87 -11.46 -3.28
CA LEU A 47 -2.28 -11.32 -1.89
C LEU A 47 -2.95 -12.60 -1.36
N GLU A 48 -3.79 -13.26 -2.17
CA GLU A 48 -4.38 -14.56 -1.82
C GLU A 48 -3.30 -15.63 -1.68
N MET A 49 -2.34 -15.68 -2.61
CA MET A 49 -1.19 -16.58 -2.52
C MET A 49 -0.36 -16.29 -1.28
N ALA A 50 -0.13 -15.02 -0.93
CA ALA A 50 0.61 -14.64 0.27
C ALA A 50 -0.05 -15.19 1.55
N GLN A 51 -1.38 -15.09 1.64
CA GLN A 51 -2.14 -15.66 2.75
C GLN A 51 -1.98 -17.18 2.81
N GLN A 52 -2.16 -17.88 1.67
CA GLN A 52 -1.99 -19.34 1.60
C GLN A 52 -0.58 -19.78 2.02
N LYS A 53 0.46 -19.06 1.58
CA LYS A 53 1.85 -19.33 1.96
C LYS A 53 2.07 -19.10 3.45
N LEU A 54 1.50 -18.04 4.01
CA LEU A 54 1.60 -17.76 5.44
C LEU A 54 0.92 -18.85 6.28
N ASP A 55 -0.27 -19.30 5.88
CA ASP A 55 -1.02 -20.38 6.54
C ASP A 55 -0.29 -21.73 6.44
N ALA A 56 0.39 -21.97 5.32
CA ALA A 56 1.28 -23.12 5.11
C ALA A 56 2.64 -23.00 5.82
N ARG A 57 2.86 -21.95 6.63
CA ARG A 57 4.13 -21.64 7.32
C ARG A 57 5.33 -21.43 6.39
N GLN A 58 5.07 -21.06 5.13
CA GLN A 58 6.06 -20.71 4.12
C GLN A 58 6.34 -19.20 4.17
N LEU A 59 7.03 -18.77 5.23
CA LEU A 59 7.18 -17.35 5.57
C LEU A 59 7.98 -16.55 4.52
N ALA A 60 9.04 -17.13 3.97
CA ALA A 60 9.88 -16.44 2.99
C ALA A 60 9.09 -16.11 1.72
N GLU A 61 8.34 -17.10 1.22
CA GLU A 61 7.46 -16.98 0.06
C GLU A 61 6.31 -16.01 0.34
N ALA A 62 5.69 -16.09 1.51
CA ALA A 62 4.63 -15.16 1.92
C ALA A 62 5.14 -13.70 1.91
N LYS A 63 6.32 -13.44 2.50
CA LYS A 63 6.94 -12.10 2.51
C LYS A 63 7.26 -11.59 1.11
N SER A 64 7.76 -12.46 0.24
CA SER A 64 8.03 -12.09 -1.16
C SER A 64 6.74 -11.67 -1.86
N LEU A 65 5.66 -12.45 -1.71
CA LEU A 65 4.37 -12.16 -2.33
C LEU A 65 3.72 -10.89 -1.75
N VAL A 66 3.81 -10.66 -0.45
CA VAL A 66 3.36 -9.40 0.19
C VAL A 66 4.13 -8.21 -0.39
N THR A 67 5.44 -8.33 -0.58
CA THR A 67 6.26 -7.25 -1.14
C THR A 67 5.86 -6.93 -2.58
N GLU A 68 5.67 -7.96 -3.40
CA GLU A 68 5.25 -7.81 -4.79
C GLU A 68 3.84 -7.21 -4.88
N ALA A 69 2.88 -7.74 -4.11
CA ALA A 69 1.52 -7.20 -4.04
C ALA A 69 1.51 -5.74 -3.56
N ASN A 70 2.30 -5.41 -2.54
CA ASN A 70 2.43 -4.03 -2.04
C ASN A 70 2.98 -3.08 -3.11
N SER A 71 3.94 -3.52 -3.92
CA SER A 71 4.46 -2.69 -5.02
C SER A 71 3.37 -2.35 -6.04
N LEU A 72 2.52 -3.32 -6.39
CA LEU A 72 1.42 -3.13 -7.34
C LEU A 72 0.29 -2.29 -6.74
N PHE A 73 -0.07 -2.49 -5.48
CA PHE A 73 -1.06 -1.67 -4.80
C PHE A 73 -0.59 -0.23 -4.59
N SER A 74 0.70 -0.03 -4.32
CA SER A 74 1.29 1.33 -4.26
C SER A 74 1.23 2.02 -5.61
N LEU A 75 1.46 1.27 -6.70
CA LEU A 75 1.34 1.79 -8.06
C LEU A 75 -0.12 2.13 -8.41
N LEU A 76 -1.07 1.25 -8.06
CA LEU A 76 -2.51 1.51 -8.18
C LEU A 76 -2.91 2.79 -7.43
N GLN A 77 -2.45 2.96 -6.20
CA GLN A 77 -2.75 4.17 -5.44
C GLN A 77 -2.19 5.42 -6.11
N LYS A 78 -0.99 5.34 -6.68
CA LYS A 78 -0.36 6.49 -7.36
C LYS A 78 -1.02 6.83 -8.69
N GLU A 79 -1.29 5.83 -9.53
CA GLU A 79 -1.73 6.03 -10.91
C GLU A 79 -3.25 6.08 -11.06
N CYS A 80 -3.98 5.45 -10.14
CA CYS A 80 -5.42 5.22 -10.26
C CYS A 80 -6.22 5.91 -9.15
N ALA A 81 -5.61 6.76 -8.32
CA ALA A 81 -6.31 7.51 -7.27
C ALA A 81 -7.44 8.38 -7.82
N SER A 82 -7.30 8.96 -9.02
CA SER A 82 -8.36 9.78 -9.63
C SER A 82 -9.66 8.98 -9.86
N LEU A 83 -9.57 7.67 -10.08
CA LEU A 83 -10.72 6.77 -10.23
C LEU A 83 -11.48 6.53 -8.92
N LEU A 84 -10.93 6.97 -7.78
CA LEU A 84 -11.57 6.86 -6.46
C LEU A 84 -12.43 8.08 -6.11
N THR A 85 -12.29 9.20 -6.83
CA THR A 85 -12.86 10.51 -6.46
C THR A 85 -14.37 10.48 -6.21
N ASP A 86 -15.11 9.73 -7.03
CA ASP A 86 -16.56 9.63 -6.93
C ASP A 86 -17.02 8.28 -6.34
N ARG A 87 -16.08 7.45 -5.87
CA ARG A 87 -16.40 6.14 -5.31
C ARG A 87 -16.68 6.25 -3.82
N ALA A 88 -17.95 6.17 -3.45
CA ALA A 88 -18.35 5.87 -2.08
C ALA A 88 -18.10 4.38 -1.78
N LEU A 89 -17.48 4.10 -0.63
CA LEU A 89 -17.48 2.76 -0.07
C LEU A 89 -18.89 2.42 0.40
N THR A 90 -19.28 1.17 0.21
CA THR A 90 -20.47 0.62 0.85
C THR A 90 -20.20 0.42 2.35
N PHE A 91 -21.24 0.48 3.17
CA PHE A 91 -21.14 0.21 4.62
C PHE A 91 -20.42 -1.12 4.93
N LYS A 92 -20.65 -2.15 4.11
CA LYS A 92 -19.98 -3.46 4.26
C LYS A 92 -18.48 -3.36 4.00
N GLU A 93 -18.05 -2.62 2.97
CA GLU A 93 -16.64 -2.42 2.66
C GLU A 93 -15.94 -1.62 3.75
N GLU A 94 -16.58 -0.56 4.27
CA GLU A 94 -16.06 0.23 5.41
C GLU A 94 -15.89 -0.63 6.66
N GLN A 95 -16.90 -1.43 7.00
CA GLN A 95 -16.83 -2.34 8.15
C GLN A 95 -15.69 -3.35 7.98
N GLN A 96 -15.53 -3.92 6.78
CA GLN A 96 -14.45 -4.87 6.52
C GLN A 96 -13.07 -4.22 6.60
N ILE A 97 -12.93 -2.97 6.11
CA ILE A 97 -11.69 -2.20 6.24
C ILE A 97 -11.35 -1.96 7.71
N ALA A 98 -12.33 -1.59 8.53
CA ALA A 98 -12.14 -1.38 9.96
C ALA A 98 -11.74 -2.68 10.69
N ILE A 99 -12.36 -3.81 10.34
CA ILE A 99 -11.99 -5.13 10.87
C ILE A 99 -10.55 -5.47 10.49
N ASN A 100 -10.18 -5.34 9.22
CA ASN A 100 -8.84 -5.61 8.74
C ASN A 100 -7.81 -4.69 9.41
N GLN A 101 -8.11 -3.40 9.58
CA GLN A 101 -7.23 -2.47 10.27
C GLN A 101 -6.99 -2.91 11.71
N LYS A 102 -8.06 -3.24 12.45
CA LYS A 102 -7.93 -3.77 13.81
C LYS A 102 -7.08 -5.04 13.86
N LEU A 103 -7.32 -6.00 12.97
CA LEU A 103 -6.55 -7.24 12.90
C LEU A 103 -5.09 -7.01 12.53
N GLY A 104 -4.82 -6.03 11.67
CA GLY A 104 -3.49 -5.58 11.30
C GLY A 104 -2.74 -4.98 12.49
N ASP A 105 -3.38 -4.04 13.20
CA ASP A 105 -2.83 -3.37 14.38
C ASP A 105 -2.56 -4.37 15.51
N GLU A 106 -3.47 -5.31 15.75
CA GLU A 106 -3.29 -6.39 16.73
C GLU A 106 -2.10 -7.29 16.38
N ALA A 107 -1.98 -7.70 15.11
CA ALA A 107 -0.85 -8.52 14.66
C ALA A 107 0.48 -7.75 14.77
N GLN A 108 0.51 -6.48 14.38
CA GLN A 108 1.67 -5.61 14.52
C GLN A 108 2.10 -5.50 15.98
N SER A 109 1.17 -5.15 16.87
CA SER A 109 1.45 -5.01 18.31
C SER A 109 1.97 -6.30 18.94
N GLN A 110 1.39 -7.46 18.59
CA GLN A 110 1.90 -8.75 19.07
C GLN A 110 3.30 -9.05 18.54
N GLY A 111 3.55 -8.75 17.26
CA GLY A 111 4.86 -8.89 16.64
C GLY A 111 5.92 -8.05 17.34
N ASP A 112 5.59 -6.79 17.66
CA ASP A 112 6.48 -5.86 18.36
C ASP A 112 6.86 -6.38 19.76
N LEU A 113 5.87 -6.87 20.53
CA LEU A 113 6.12 -7.44 21.86
C LEU A 113 7.04 -8.66 21.79
N ILE A 114 6.82 -9.56 20.84
CA ILE A 114 7.64 -10.77 20.66
C ILE A 114 9.05 -10.39 20.19
N MET A 115 9.18 -9.41 19.30
CA MET A 115 10.47 -8.92 18.83
C MET A 115 11.32 -8.35 19.98
N VAL A 116 10.71 -7.59 20.89
CA VAL A 116 11.38 -7.10 22.11
C VAL A 116 11.85 -8.26 23.00
N SER A 117 11.00 -9.26 23.20
CA SER A 117 11.36 -10.46 23.96
C SER A 117 12.53 -11.23 23.30
N ALA A 118 12.48 -11.40 21.98
CA ALA A 118 13.53 -12.09 21.23
C ALA A 118 14.88 -11.37 21.38
N ALA A 119 14.89 -10.05 21.22
CA ALA A 119 16.08 -9.22 21.37
C ALA A 119 16.66 -9.28 22.79
N ALA A 120 15.80 -9.31 23.81
CA ALA A 120 16.22 -9.48 25.20
C ALA A 120 16.89 -10.84 25.44
N LYS A 121 16.32 -11.94 24.91
CA LYS A 121 16.91 -13.28 25.02
C LYS A 121 18.24 -13.39 24.27
N GLU A 122 18.34 -12.80 23.08
CA GLU A 122 19.58 -12.77 22.31
C GLU A 122 20.68 -11.99 23.03
N LYS A 123 20.33 -10.86 23.66
CA LYS A 123 21.26 -10.10 24.51
C LYS A 123 21.73 -10.95 25.70
N GLN A 124 20.82 -11.61 26.40
CA GLN A 124 21.17 -12.49 27.53
C GLN A 124 22.06 -13.66 27.10
N ALA A 125 21.79 -14.27 25.94
CA ALA A 125 22.63 -15.34 25.41
C ALA A 125 24.07 -14.86 25.19
N ARG A 126 24.26 -13.71 24.53
CA ARG A 126 25.59 -13.09 24.33
C ARG A 126 26.30 -12.78 25.65
N GLU A 127 25.56 -12.29 26.66
CA GLU A 127 26.12 -12.05 27.99
C GLU A 127 26.57 -13.34 28.66
N MET A 128 25.82 -14.44 28.54
CA MET A 128 26.22 -15.75 29.07
C MET A 128 27.46 -16.31 28.36
N GLU A 129 27.55 -16.18 27.04
CA GLU A 129 28.74 -16.54 26.26
C GLU A 129 29.97 -15.78 26.76
N SER A 130 29.84 -14.47 26.98
CA SER A 130 30.93 -13.64 27.49
C SER A 130 31.40 -14.02 28.89
N LYS A 131 30.54 -14.69 29.69
CA LYS A 131 30.83 -15.19 31.04
C LYS A 131 31.31 -16.65 31.05
N GLY A 132 31.51 -17.26 29.89
CA GLY A 132 31.92 -18.67 29.78
C GLY A 132 30.81 -19.68 30.10
N GLN A 133 29.55 -19.25 30.19
CA GLN A 133 28.39 -20.12 30.46
C GLN A 133 27.87 -20.76 29.18
N GLN A 134 28.71 -21.59 28.56
CA GLN A 134 28.48 -22.16 27.21
C GLN A 134 27.29 -23.14 27.13
N GLU A 135 26.82 -23.69 28.24
CA GLU A 135 25.69 -24.63 28.24
C GLU A 135 24.32 -23.93 28.21
N ALA A 136 24.20 -22.72 28.77
CA ALA A 136 22.93 -22.00 28.89
C ALA A 136 22.65 -21.06 27.70
N ALA A 137 23.70 -20.50 27.08
CA ALA A 137 23.57 -19.58 25.96
C ALA A 137 22.88 -20.17 24.71
N PRO A 138 23.15 -21.42 24.28
CA PRO A 138 22.53 -21.99 23.08
C PRO A 138 21.01 -22.09 23.20
N ALA A 139 20.49 -22.38 24.39
CA ALA A 139 19.05 -22.49 24.64
C ALA A 139 18.36 -21.12 24.46
N LEU A 140 18.95 -20.04 24.97
CA LEU A 140 18.44 -18.68 24.81
C LEU A 140 18.53 -18.21 23.36
N SER A 141 19.64 -18.48 22.67
CA SER A 141 19.79 -18.16 21.24
C SER A 141 18.74 -18.86 20.37
N PHE A 142 18.46 -20.13 20.66
CA PHE A 142 17.41 -20.88 19.97
C PHE A 142 16.01 -20.32 20.22
N GLN A 143 15.69 -19.94 21.47
CA GLN A 143 14.43 -19.29 21.80
C GLN A 143 14.28 -17.93 21.11
N ALA A 144 15.33 -17.11 21.12
CA ALA A 144 15.34 -15.83 20.41
C ALA A 144 15.06 -16.00 18.92
N LYS A 145 15.71 -16.98 18.26
CA LYS A 145 15.47 -17.27 16.83
C LYS A 145 14.01 -17.64 16.56
N LYS A 146 13.41 -18.50 17.38
CA LYS A 146 11.99 -18.87 17.25
C LYS A 146 11.06 -17.67 17.42
N GLU A 147 11.34 -16.83 18.41
CA GLU A 147 10.54 -15.62 18.66
C GLU A 147 10.68 -14.61 17.51
N TYR A 148 11.87 -14.44 16.93
CA TYR A 148 12.04 -13.64 15.72
C TYR A 148 11.22 -14.18 14.54
N GLU A 149 11.25 -15.49 14.30
CA GLU A 149 10.43 -16.11 13.25
C GLU A 149 8.92 -15.88 13.48
N GLN A 150 8.47 -15.98 14.75
CA GLN A 150 7.09 -15.71 15.12
C GLN A 150 6.71 -14.24 14.94
N ALA A 151 7.57 -13.29 15.34
CA ALA A 151 7.35 -11.87 15.11
C ALA A 151 7.24 -11.55 13.61
N GLN A 152 8.13 -12.13 12.80
CA GLN A 152 8.09 -11.96 11.34
C GLN A 152 6.81 -12.53 10.71
N ASN A 153 6.29 -13.63 11.23
CA ASN A 153 4.98 -14.15 10.80
C ASN A 153 3.86 -13.14 11.08
N LEU A 154 3.85 -12.54 12.28
CA LEU A 154 2.86 -11.54 12.68
C LEU A 154 2.98 -10.24 11.85
N PHE A 155 4.18 -9.75 11.59
CA PHE A 155 4.38 -8.59 10.71
C PHE A 155 3.92 -8.86 9.28
N THR A 156 4.17 -10.08 8.77
CA THR A 156 3.68 -10.48 7.44
C THR A 156 2.15 -10.53 7.43
N LYS A 157 1.53 -11.03 8.51
CA LYS A 157 0.07 -11.04 8.69
C LYS A 157 -0.51 -9.62 8.72
N ALA A 158 0.13 -8.70 9.44
CA ALA A 158 -0.27 -7.29 9.48
C ALA A 158 -0.21 -6.66 8.08
N GLY A 159 0.87 -6.91 7.34
CA GLY A 159 1.01 -6.48 5.94
C GLY A 159 -0.11 -6.99 5.03
N ILE A 160 -0.49 -8.26 5.17
CA ILE A 160 -1.62 -8.83 4.40
C ILE A 160 -2.92 -8.08 4.70
N TYR A 161 -3.25 -7.79 5.96
CA TYR A 161 -4.48 -7.05 6.28
C TYR A 161 -4.49 -5.63 5.72
N ALA A 162 -3.35 -4.93 5.77
CA ALA A 162 -3.24 -3.62 5.13
C ALA A 162 -3.48 -3.68 3.62
N LEU A 163 -2.95 -4.70 2.94
CA LEU A 163 -3.18 -4.90 1.51
C LEU A 163 -4.61 -5.36 1.19
N LYS A 164 -5.28 -6.10 2.08
CA LYS A 164 -6.71 -6.43 1.92
C LYS A 164 -7.58 -5.17 1.93
N ASN A 165 -7.19 -4.13 2.64
CA ASN A 165 -7.87 -2.83 2.56
C ASN A 165 -7.70 -2.20 1.18
N GLN A 166 -6.49 -2.24 0.62
CA GLN A 166 -6.25 -1.77 -0.75
C GLN A 166 -7.03 -2.58 -1.77
N GLN A 167 -7.11 -3.90 -1.61
CA GLN A 167 -7.94 -4.78 -2.43
C GLN A 167 -9.41 -4.34 -2.41
N ILE A 168 -10.00 -4.08 -1.23
CA ILE A 168 -11.38 -3.62 -1.09
C ILE A 168 -11.59 -2.24 -1.74
N ILE A 169 -10.61 -1.33 -1.62
CA ILE A 169 -10.70 0.01 -2.21
C ILE A 169 -10.69 -0.08 -3.75
N PHE A 170 -9.88 -0.97 -4.32
CA PHE A 170 -9.71 -1.09 -5.78
C PHE A 170 -10.56 -2.18 -6.44
N GLN A 171 -11.37 -2.94 -5.69
CA GLN A 171 -12.08 -4.10 -6.23
C GLN A 171 -13.06 -3.80 -7.36
N PHE A 172 -13.51 -2.55 -7.50
CA PHE A 172 -14.36 -2.14 -8.63
C PHE A 172 -13.66 -2.29 -9.98
N LEU A 173 -12.31 -2.27 -10.00
CA LEU A 173 -11.48 -2.50 -11.19
C LEU A 173 -11.47 -3.97 -11.64
N ALA A 174 -12.05 -4.88 -10.86
CA ALA A 174 -12.19 -6.29 -11.22
C ALA A 174 -13.29 -6.55 -12.27
N ARG A 175 -14.17 -5.57 -12.48
CA ARG A 175 -15.37 -5.68 -13.32
C ARG A 175 -15.05 -5.60 -14.81
#